data_AF-A0A7C7Q989-F1
#
_entry.id   AF-A0A7C7Q989-F1
#
_cell.length_a   1.000
_cell.length_b   1.000
_cell.length_c   1.000
_cell.angle_alpha   90.00
_cell.angle_beta   90.00
_cell.angle_gamma   90.00
#
_symmetry.space_group_name_H-M   'P 1'
#
loop_
_entity.id
_entity.type
_entity.pdbx_description
1 polymer ?
#
loop_
_entity_poly.entity_id
_entity_poly.type
_entity_poly.pdbx_seq_one_letter_code
_entity_poly.pdbx_strand_id
1 'polypeptide(L)'
;MTTTKITLSLPTTLVERLKALVPPRKRSAFVAEALRERLEMEETLAVLEETAGILSAEDYPYWDTDEDIDRWLREFRASWTIPDFSEA
;
A
#
# COMPACT_ATOMS: atom_id res chain seq x y z
N MET A 1 -10.59 8.32 -18.78
CA MET A 1 -11.05 8.52 -17.38
C MET A 1 -12.03 9.68 -17.36
N THR A 2 -13.20 9.49 -16.78
CA THR A 2 -14.21 10.54 -16.62
C THR A 2 -13.84 11.40 -15.42
N THR A 3 -13.93 12.73 -15.53
CA THR A 3 -13.57 13.65 -14.43
C THR A 3 -14.81 14.30 -13.87
N THR A 4 -14.97 14.30 -12.54
CA THR A 4 -16.05 14.97 -11.83
C THR A 4 -15.50 16.23 -11.14
N LYS A 5 -16.21 17.35 -11.26
CA LYS A 5 -15.84 18.60 -10.57
C LYS A 5 -16.41 18.61 -9.16
N ILE A 6 -15.56 18.94 -8.19
CA ILE A 6 -15.93 19.14 -6.79
C ILE A 6 -15.48 20.53 -6.33
N THR A 7 -16.16 21.09 -5.33
CA THR A 7 -15.77 22.36 -4.69
C THR A 7 -15.13 22.06 -3.34
N LEU A 8 -13.89 22.52 -3.13
CA LEU A 8 -13.15 22.35 -1.89
C LEU A 8 -12.77 23.71 -1.31
N SER A 9 -12.95 23.88 -0.01
CA SER A 9 -12.38 25.02 0.73
C SER A 9 -11.00 24.61 1.26
N LEU A 10 -9.96 25.33 0.84
CA LEU A 10 -8.57 25.05 1.22
C LEU A 10 -7.97 26.29 1.90
N PRO A 11 -7.02 26.12 2.86
CA PRO A 11 -6.31 27.25 3.45
C PRO A 11 -5.65 28.12 2.37
N THR A 12 -5.79 29.44 2.49
CA THR A 12 -5.25 30.41 1.52
C THR A 12 -3.75 30.21 1.29
N THR A 13 -3.00 30.00 2.38
CA THR A 13 -1.56 29.76 2.35
C THR A 13 -1.18 28.51 1.55
N LEU A 14 -2.00 27.46 1.61
CA LEU A 14 -1.80 26.24 0.82
C LEU A 14 -2.07 26.50 -0.67
N VAL A 15 -3.12 27.23 -0.99
CA VAL A 15 -3.47 27.59 -2.37
C VAL A 15 -2.38 28.47 -2.99
N GLU A 16 -1.81 29.40 -2.24
CA GLU A 16 -0.70 30.25 -2.69
C GLU A 16 0.55 29.41 -2.99
N ARG A 17 0.92 28.49 -2.10
CA ARG A 17 2.03 27.54 -2.33
C ARG A 17 1.80 26.68 -3.57
N LEU A 18 0.58 26.14 -3.74
CA LEU A 18 0.21 25.38 -4.94
C LEU A 18 0.34 26.24 -6.20
N LYS A 19 -0.10 27.51 -6.15
CA LYS A 19 -0.01 28.43 -7.29
C LYS A 19 1.44 28.77 -7.65
N ALA A 20 2.32 28.89 -6.67
CA ALA A 20 3.73 29.20 -6.85
C ALA A 20 4.53 28.02 -7.42
N LEU A 21 4.21 26.79 -7.00
CA LEU A 21 4.96 25.58 -7.40
C LEU A 21 4.38 24.88 -8.64
N VAL A 22 3.06 24.94 -8.84
CA VAL A 22 2.38 24.17 -9.90
C VAL A 22 1.79 25.10 -10.96
N PRO A 23 2.19 24.95 -12.23
CA PRO A 23 1.69 25.76 -13.34
C PRO A 23 0.16 25.74 -13.45
N PRO A 24 -0.45 26.81 -14.00
CA PRO A 24 -1.85 26.79 -14.40
C PRO A 24 -2.17 25.56 -15.28
N ARG A 25 -3.40 25.05 -15.19
CA ARG A 25 -3.90 23.84 -15.90
C ARG A 25 -3.31 22.50 -15.46
N LYS A 26 -2.23 22.45 -14.65
CA LYS A 26 -1.71 21.21 -14.04
C LYS A 26 -2.17 20.98 -12.60
N ARG A 27 -2.77 22.00 -11.97
CA ARG A 27 -3.16 21.97 -10.55
C ARG A 27 -4.19 20.88 -10.21
N SER A 28 -5.19 20.69 -11.06
CA SER A 28 -6.19 19.63 -10.82
C SER A 28 -5.56 18.23 -10.90
N ALA A 29 -4.62 18.01 -11.83
CA ALA A 29 -3.88 16.75 -11.91
C ALA A 29 -2.99 16.54 -10.68
N PHE A 30 -2.28 17.59 -10.25
CA PHE A 30 -1.47 17.54 -9.02
C PHE A 30 -2.30 17.21 -7.78
N VAL A 31 -3.46 17.86 -7.62
CA VAL A 31 -4.36 17.61 -6.49
C VAL A 31 -4.96 16.20 -6.56
N ALA A 32 -5.34 15.74 -7.75
CA ALA A 32 -5.87 14.40 -7.94
C ALA A 32 -4.83 13.33 -7.54
N GLU A 33 -3.56 13.53 -7.91
CA GLU A 33 -2.49 12.61 -7.56
C GLU A 33 -2.21 12.59 -6.06
N ALA A 34 -2.11 13.76 -5.42
CA ALA A 34 -1.93 13.83 -3.97
C ALA A 34 -3.10 13.20 -3.19
N LEU A 35 -4.33 13.33 -3.71
CA LEU A 35 -5.50 12.66 -3.14
C LEU A 35 -5.43 11.15 -3.33
N ARG A 36 -5.05 10.67 -4.52
CA ARG A 36 -4.89 9.24 -4.82
C ARG A 36 -3.88 8.60 -3.86
N GLU A 37 -2.69 9.18 -3.75
CA GLU A 37 -1.64 8.69 -2.85
C GLU A 37 -2.12 8.63 -1.39
N ARG A 38 -2.82 9.67 -0.93
CA ARG A 38 -3.35 9.66 0.44
C ARG A 38 -4.41 8.59 0.64
N LEU A 39 -5.36 8.46 -0.30
CA LEU A 39 -6.43 7.48 -0.20
C LEU A 39 -5.89 6.05 -0.21
N GLU A 40 -4.90 5.73 -1.04
CA GLU A 40 -4.25 4.41 -1.04
C GLU A 40 -3.59 4.08 0.31
N MET A 41 -3.00 5.08 0.99
CA MET A 41 -2.48 4.90 2.34
C MET A 41 -3.59 4.63 3.36
N GLU A 42 -4.68 5.39 3.33
CA GLU A 42 -5.82 5.18 4.24
C GLU A 42 -6.49 3.82 4.01
N GLU A 43 -6.64 3.39 2.76
CA GLU A 43 -7.15 2.06 2.39
C GLU A 43 -6.25 0.95 2.93
N THR A 44 -4.93 1.10 2.79
CA THR A 44 -3.96 0.13 3.34
C THR A 44 -4.05 0.06 4.86
N LEU A 45 -4.13 1.20 5.54
CA LEU A 45 -4.26 1.25 6.99
C LEU A 45 -5.56 0.59 7.46
N ALA A 46 -6.67 0.85 6.77
CA ALA A 46 -7.95 0.22 7.09
C ALA A 46 -7.88 -1.32 6.96
N VAL A 47 -7.22 -1.83 5.91
CA VAL A 47 -7.01 -3.28 5.74
C VAL A 47 -6.14 -3.84 6.86
N LEU A 48 -5.06 -3.15 7.25
CA LEU A 48 -4.21 -3.59 8.36
C LEU A 48 -4.96 -3.62 9.69
N GLU A 49 -5.86 -2.66 9.92
CA GLU A 49 -6.73 -2.64 11.11
C GLU A 49 -7.76 -3.77 11.07
N GLU A 50 -8.43 -3.99 9.94
CA GLU A 50 -9.41 -5.07 9.75
C GLU A 50 -8.79 -6.47 9.90
N THR A 51 -7.55 -6.63 9.43
CA THR A 51 -6.81 -7.91 9.47
C THR A 51 -5.97 -8.09 10.72
N ALA A 52 -5.99 -7.12 11.64
CA ALA A 52 -5.25 -7.21 12.89
C ALA A 52 -5.66 -8.46 13.69
N GLY A 53 -4.69 -9.29 14.03
CA GLY A 53 -4.92 -10.53 14.77
C GLY A 53 -5.32 -11.75 13.92
N ILE A 54 -5.38 -11.63 12.58
CA ILE A 54 -5.54 -12.79 11.70
C ILE A 54 -4.43 -13.82 11.90
N LEU A 55 -3.22 -13.38 12.22
CA LEU A 55 -2.09 -14.26 12.52
C LEU A 55 -2.04 -14.59 14.01
N SER A 56 -3.06 -15.30 14.50
CA SER A 56 -3.12 -15.74 15.90
C SER A 56 -2.08 -16.82 16.17
N ALA A 57 -1.52 -16.86 17.39
CA ALA A 57 -0.57 -17.91 17.77
C ALA A 57 -1.23 -19.32 17.81
N GLU A 58 -2.56 -19.37 18.02
CA GLU A 58 -3.33 -20.62 18.01
C GLU A 58 -3.46 -21.19 16.60
N ASP A 59 -3.74 -20.34 15.60
CA ASP A 59 -3.90 -20.76 14.21
C ASP A 59 -2.54 -20.94 13.49
N TYR A 60 -1.49 -20.26 13.98
CA TYR A 60 -0.14 -20.25 13.41
C TYR A 60 0.94 -20.63 14.45
N PRO A 61 0.88 -21.83 15.06
CA PRO A 61 1.83 -22.24 16.11
C PRO A 61 3.26 -22.39 15.58
N TYR A 62 3.44 -22.51 14.26
CA TYR A 62 4.74 -22.58 13.60
C TYR A 62 5.40 -21.18 13.42
N TRP A 63 4.73 -20.11 13.84
CA TRP A 63 5.27 -18.74 13.89
C TRP A 63 5.43 -18.21 15.33
N ASP A 64 5.39 -19.07 16.34
CA ASP A 64 5.43 -18.68 17.77
C ASP A 64 6.83 -18.27 18.24
N THR A 65 7.87 -18.95 17.75
CA THR A 65 9.29 -18.66 18.09
C THR A 65 10.15 -18.48 16.85
N ASP A 66 11.31 -17.84 17.02
CA ASP A 66 12.29 -17.69 15.94
C ASP A 66 12.71 -19.06 15.37
N GLU A 67 12.90 -20.08 16.21
CA GLU A 67 13.24 -21.44 15.78
C GLU A 67 12.11 -22.12 14.99
N ASP A 68 10.85 -21.86 15.36
CA ASP A 68 9.68 -22.39 14.64
C ASP A 68 9.52 -21.72 13.28
N ILE A 69 9.72 -20.39 13.22
CA ILE A 69 9.75 -19.61 11.98
C ILE A 69 10.87 -20.13 11.06
N ASP A 70 12.06 -20.35 11.60
CA ASP A 70 13.20 -20.86 10.86
C ASP A 70 12.94 -22.28 10.32
N ARG A 71 12.31 -23.15 11.12
CA ARG A 71 11.89 -24.48 10.68
C ARG A 71 10.87 -24.39 9.55
N TRP A 72 9.82 -23.60 9.74
CA TRP A 72 8.79 -23.37 8.74
C TRP A 72 9.36 -22.82 7.43
N LEU A 73 10.24 -21.82 7.49
CA LEU A 73 10.89 -21.24 6.31
C LEU A 73 11.75 -22.25 5.56
N ARG A 74 12.51 -23.10 6.27
CA ARG A 74 13.32 -24.16 5.64
C ARG A 74 12.46 -25.15 4.88
N GLU A 75 11.41 -25.65 5.51
CA GLU A 75 10.47 -26.61 4.90
C GLU A 75 9.73 -25.98 3.72
N PHE A 76 9.24 -24.75 3.89
CA PHE A 76 8.54 -24.01 2.84
C PHE A 76 9.43 -23.79 1.62
N ARG A 77 10.67 -23.31 1.81
CA ARG A 77 11.63 -23.10 0.70
C ARG A 77 12.08 -24.40 0.06
N ALA A 78 12.19 -25.49 0.83
CA ALA A 78 12.51 -26.81 0.27
C ALA A 78 11.39 -27.35 -0.63
N SER A 79 10.14 -26.91 -0.41
CA SER A 79 9.00 -27.28 -1.26
C SER A 79 8.92 -26.50 -2.58
N TRP A 80 9.75 -25.48 -2.78
CA TRP A 80 9.81 -24.74 -4.04
C TRP A 80 10.42 -25.61 -5.13
N THR A 81 9.60 -26.08 -6.06
CA THR A 81 10.07 -26.60 -7.34
C THR A 81 10.47 -25.43 -8.23
N ILE A 82 11.77 -25.29 -8.49
CA ILE A 82 12.26 -24.36 -9.53
C ILE A 82 11.95 -25.02 -10.88
N PRO A 83 11.13 -24.39 -11.76
CA PRO A 83 10.94 -24.90 -13.10
C PRO A 83 12.28 -24.87 -13.84
N ASP A 84 12.65 -25.98 -14.47
CA ASP A 84 13.84 -26.01 -15.32
C ASP A 84 13.53 -25.27 -16.63
N PHE A 85 14.22 -24.15 -16.84
CA PHE A 85 14.08 -23.31 -18.04
C PHE A 85 15.17 -23.60 -19.07
N SER A 86 15.93 -24.70 -18.93
CA SER A 86 17.05 -25.00 -19.84
C SER A 86 16.65 -25.39 -21.28
N GLU A 87 15.36 -25.58 -21.56
CA GLU A 87 14.85 -25.95 -22.89
C GLU A 87 14.07 -24.84 -23.63
N ALA A 88 14.18 -23.58 -23.21
CA ALA A 88 13.55 -22.43 -23.89
C ALA A 88 14.46 -21.77 -24.95
#